data_AF-A0A7S0HMM1-F1
#
_entry.id   AF-A0A7S0HMM1-F1
#
_cell.length_a   1.000
_cell.length_b   1.000
_cell.length_c   1.000
_cell.angle_alpha   90.00
_cell.angle_beta   90.00
_cell.angle_gamma   90.00
#
_symmetry.space_group_name_H-M   'P 1'
#
loop_
_entity.id
_entity.type
_entity.pdbx_description
1 polymer ?
#
loop_
_entity_poly.entity_id
_entity_poly.type
_entity_poly.pdbx_seq_one_letter_code
_entity_poly.pdbx_strand_id
1 'polypeptide(L)'
;YQFTQFGWTHITLLMVVATASCMIKNMYDGMIWFFVPVCLVIWNDVYAYVFGRFWGKTPLIKLSPKKTWEGFIGAFITTVIFALWAGMLMSTFDYMICSQEELTVQPFPELHCKYDPVFIASVPVKIPAWLKPLNACLPEQYQLGDAMMFMPFVWHAINMAMFASLIAPFGGFFASGFKRAFRIKDFGDLIPGHGGITDRMDCQIIMSVFVAVYRATFIHSPKQLSVARILSQVDMLSEHDKRELLHRLQAALS
;
A
#
# COMPACT_ATOMS: atom_id res chain seq x y z
N TYR A 1 32.40 -18.37 11.25
CA TYR A 1 31.88 -17.33 12.16
C TYR A 1 31.89 -15.95 11.51
N GLN A 2 33.06 -15.40 11.14
CA GLN A 2 33.17 -14.06 10.53
C GLN A 2 32.38 -13.91 9.21
N PHE A 3 32.51 -14.86 8.27
CA PHE A 3 31.72 -14.85 7.02
C PHE A 3 30.21 -14.96 7.25
N THR A 4 29.80 -15.71 8.28
CA THR A 4 28.39 -15.85 8.65
C THR A 4 27.83 -14.53 9.17
N GLN A 5 28.55 -13.84 10.06
CA GLN A 5 28.14 -12.53 10.54
C GLN A 5 28.12 -11.47 9.43
N PHE A 6 29.12 -11.49 8.54
CA PHE A 6 29.14 -10.65 7.36
C PHE A 6 27.91 -10.91 6.45
N GLY A 7 27.52 -12.17 6.25
CA GLY A 7 26.31 -12.51 5.51
C GLY A 7 25.04 -11.97 6.17
N TRP A 8 24.90 -12.14 7.49
CA TRP A 8 23.75 -11.62 8.24
C TRP A 8 23.64 -10.10 8.18
N THR A 9 24.75 -9.37 8.31
CA THR A 9 24.73 -7.91 8.24
C THR A 9 24.34 -7.42 6.86
N HIS A 10 24.83 -8.05 5.78
CA HIS A 10 24.47 -7.67 4.41
C HIS A 10 23.01 -7.97 4.09
N ILE A 11 22.49 -9.14 4.48
CA ILE A 11 21.09 -9.49 4.27
C ILE A 11 20.17 -8.56 5.06
N THR A 12 20.52 -8.26 6.32
CA THR A 12 19.73 -7.35 7.16
C THR A 12 19.74 -5.93 6.60
N LEU A 13 20.91 -5.43 6.19
CA LEU A 13 21.03 -4.11 5.57
C LEU A 13 20.22 -4.04 4.29
N LEU A 14 20.33 -5.04 3.41
CA LEU A 14 19.57 -5.10 2.17
C LEU A 14 18.07 -5.12 2.43
N MET A 15 17.62 -5.93 3.39
CA MET A 15 16.21 -6.00 3.77
C MET A 15 15.70 -4.66 4.31
N VAL A 16 16.41 -4.03 5.25
CA VAL A 16 15.99 -2.75 5.85
C VAL A 16 16.02 -1.60 4.83
N VAL A 17 17.11 -1.47 4.07
CA VAL A 17 17.27 -0.37 3.11
C VAL A 17 16.32 -0.50 1.94
N ALA A 18 16.17 -1.70 1.36
CA ALA A 18 15.26 -1.89 0.23
C ALA A 18 13.80 -1.63 0.64
N THR A 19 13.40 -2.08 1.82
CA THR A 19 12.02 -1.93 2.29
C THR A 19 11.71 -0.49 2.70
N ALA A 20 12.65 0.20 3.35
CA ALA A 20 12.54 1.63 3.61
C ALA A 20 12.46 2.45 2.30
N SER A 21 13.28 2.11 1.30
CA SER A 21 13.26 2.77 0.00
C SER A 21 11.91 2.59 -0.72
N CYS A 22 11.34 1.39 -0.67
CA CYS A 22 10.00 1.13 -1.21
C CYS A 22 8.93 1.95 -0.48
N MET A 23 9.00 2.03 0.84
CA MET A 23 8.05 2.77 1.67
C MET A 23 8.10 4.28 1.38
N ILE A 24 9.31 4.83 1.27
CA ILE A 24 9.54 6.23 0.92
C ILE A 24 9.00 6.53 -0.48
N LYS A 25 9.24 5.63 -1.45
CA LYS A 25 8.69 5.77 -2.80
C LYS A 25 7.16 5.81 -2.79
N ASN A 26 6.52 4.89 -2.07
CA ASN A 26 5.06 4.88 -1.91
C ASN A 26 4.54 6.20 -1.33
N MET A 27 5.23 6.77 -0.34
CA MET A 27 4.84 8.04 0.29
C MET A 27 4.96 9.23 -0.67
N TYR A 28 6.03 9.32 -1.46
CA TYR A 28 6.21 10.40 -2.46
C TYR A 28 5.18 10.33 -3.59
N ASP A 29 4.80 9.11 -3.99
CA ASP A 29 3.80 8.88 -5.01
C ASP A 29 2.36 9.21 -4.53
N GLY A 30 2.18 9.53 -3.24
CA GLY A 30 0.94 9.92 -2.59
C GLY A 30 0.79 9.20 -1.24
N MET A 31 0.48 9.93 -0.18
CA MET A 31 0.41 9.36 1.17
C MET A 31 -0.66 8.27 1.30
N ILE A 32 -1.68 8.28 0.44
CA ILE A 32 -2.70 7.24 0.36
C ILE A 32 -2.10 5.85 0.05
N TRP A 33 -1.04 5.78 -0.76
CA TRP A 33 -0.32 4.53 -1.08
C TRP A 33 0.49 4.00 0.10
N PHE A 34 0.69 4.80 1.14
CA PHE A 34 1.30 4.36 2.39
C PHE A 34 0.24 4.02 3.43
N PHE A 35 -0.67 4.95 3.72
CA PHE A 35 -1.62 4.80 4.84
C PHE A 35 -2.70 3.75 4.58
N VAL A 36 -3.29 3.66 3.39
CA VAL A 36 -4.35 2.66 3.12
C VAL A 36 -3.81 1.24 3.32
N PRO A 37 -2.67 0.83 2.71
CA PRO A 37 -2.07 -0.48 2.95
C PRO A 37 -1.74 -0.76 4.43
N VAL A 38 -1.19 0.23 5.14
CA VAL A 38 -0.85 0.09 6.56
C VAL A 38 -2.10 -0.15 7.38
N CYS A 39 -3.16 0.63 7.16
CA CYS A 39 -4.44 0.46 7.83
C CYS A 39 -5.09 -0.89 7.50
N LEU A 40 -4.98 -1.36 6.26
CA LEU A 40 -5.51 -2.67 5.84
C LEU A 40 -4.83 -3.82 6.59
N VAL A 41 -3.51 -3.81 6.73
CA VAL A 41 -2.78 -4.84 7.48
C VAL A 41 -3.14 -4.81 8.96
N ILE A 42 -3.18 -3.62 9.58
CA ILE A 42 -3.57 -3.47 10.99
C ILE A 42 -5.00 -3.97 11.21
N TRP A 43 -5.92 -3.57 10.33
CA TRP A 43 -7.30 -4.01 10.37
C TRP A 43 -7.40 -5.53 10.23
N ASN A 44 -6.66 -6.11 9.27
CA ASN A 44 -6.64 -7.55 9.07
C ASN A 44 -6.18 -8.31 10.31
N ASP A 45 -5.08 -7.89 10.94
CA ASP A 45 -4.55 -8.54 12.15
C ASP A 45 -5.53 -8.45 13.33
N VAL A 46 -6.18 -7.30 13.51
CA VAL A 46 -7.20 -7.10 14.56
C VAL A 46 -8.40 -8.02 14.32
N TYR A 47 -8.95 -8.06 13.11
CA TYR A 47 -10.14 -8.87 12.84
C TYR A 47 -9.83 -10.37 12.75
N ALA A 48 -8.62 -10.76 12.34
CA ALA A 48 -8.16 -12.14 12.43
C ALA A 48 -8.14 -12.63 13.88
N TYR A 49 -7.71 -11.77 14.81
CA TYR A 49 -7.76 -12.04 16.24
C TYR A 49 -9.20 -12.08 16.77
N VAL A 50 -10.04 -11.10 16.41
CA VAL A 50 -11.44 -11.02 16.87
C VAL A 50 -12.22 -12.25 16.43
N PHE A 51 -12.26 -12.56 15.13
CA PHE A 51 -12.98 -13.73 14.63
C PHE A 51 -12.34 -15.04 15.10
N GLY A 52 -11.01 -15.08 15.20
CA GLY A 52 -10.29 -16.23 15.73
C GLY A 52 -10.61 -16.51 17.21
N ARG A 53 -10.84 -15.47 18.01
CA ARG A 53 -11.19 -15.63 19.43
C ARG A 53 -12.63 -16.07 19.65
N PHE A 54 -13.58 -15.55 18.86
CA PHE A 54 -15.00 -15.83 19.05
C PHE A 54 -15.45 -17.12 18.35
N TRP A 55 -14.95 -17.40 17.15
CA TRP A 55 -15.39 -18.53 16.32
C TRP A 55 -14.28 -19.51 15.94
N GLY A 56 -13.04 -19.28 16.39
CA GLY A 56 -11.90 -20.12 16.04
C GLY A 56 -11.99 -21.52 16.64
N LYS A 57 -12.04 -22.54 15.78
CA LYS A 57 -12.02 -23.96 16.17
C LYS A 57 -10.91 -24.72 15.48
N THR A 58 -10.60 -24.37 14.23
CA THR A 58 -9.63 -25.11 13.41
C THR A 58 -8.31 -24.33 13.27
N PRO A 59 -7.18 -24.88 13.75
CA PRO A 59 -5.90 -24.21 13.63
C PRO A 59 -5.42 -24.18 12.18
N LEU A 60 -4.89 -23.03 11.76
CA LEU A 60 -4.42 -22.78 10.39
C LEU A 60 -3.07 -23.46 10.12
N ILE A 61 -2.15 -23.40 11.10
CA ILE A 61 -0.81 -23.99 10.98
C ILE A 61 -0.36 -24.57 12.32
N LYS A 62 0.28 -25.76 12.28
CA LYS A 62 0.79 -26.45 13.48
C LYS A 62 1.81 -25.61 14.27
N LEU A 63 2.58 -24.79 13.57
CA LEU A 63 3.58 -23.90 14.15
C LEU A 63 2.98 -22.77 15.01
N SER A 64 1.72 -22.38 14.73
CA SER A 64 1.02 -21.29 15.41
C SER A 64 -0.42 -21.71 15.72
N PRO A 65 -0.63 -22.49 16.80
CA PRO A 65 -1.93 -23.09 17.11
C PRO A 65 -3.01 -22.07 17.48
N LYS A 66 -2.62 -20.81 17.76
CA LYS A 66 -3.56 -19.72 18.09
C LYS A 66 -4.18 -19.06 16.86
N LYS A 67 -3.63 -19.30 15.66
CA LYS A 67 -4.19 -18.74 14.42
C LYS A 67 -5.12 -19.77 13.79
N THR A 68 -6.35 -19.35 13.46
CA THR A 68 -7.43 -20.25 13.02
C THR A 68 -7.90 -19.93 11.61
N TRP A 69 -8.47 -20.92 10.91
CA TRP A 69 -9.05 -20.72 9.58
C TRP A 69 -10.26 -19.79 9.62
N GLU A 70 -11.10 -19.89 10.66
CA GLU A 70 -12.27 -19.03 10.80
C GLU A 70 -11.87 -17.56 11.01
N GLY A 71 -10.80 -17.34 11.78
CA GLY A 71 -10.21 -16.01 11.94
C GLY A 71 -9.69 -15.44 10.63
N PHE A 72 -8.96 -16.25 9.86
CA PHE A 72 -8.41 -15.85 8.56
C PHE A 72 -9.49 -15.46 7.55
N ILE A 73 -10.56 -16.26 7.43
CA ILE A 73 -11.67 -15.98 6.50
C ILE A 73 -12.48 -14.76 6.95
N GLY A 74 -12.77 -14.62 8.24
CA GLY A 74 -13.47 -13.45 8.79
C GLY A 74 -12.68 -12.16 8.59
N ALA A 75 -11.36 -12.21 8.78
CA ALA A 75 -10.46 -11.10 8.50
C ALA A 75 -10.49 -10.72 7.01
N PHE A 76 -10.45 -11.69 6.10
CA PHE A 76 -10.52 -11.43 4.65
C PHE A 76 -11.75 -10.62 4.26
N ILE A 77 -12.95 -11.09 4.67
CA ILE A 77 -14.21 -10.43 4.33
C ILE A 77 -14.25 -9.00 4.89
N THR A 78 -13.89 -8.84 6.16
CA THR A 78 -13.91 -7.51 6.82
C THR A 78 -12.85 -6.56 6.28
N THR A 79 -11.70 -7.07 5.84
CA THR A 79 -10.63 -6.25 5.24
C THR A 79 -11.04 -5.73 3.87
N VAL A 80 -11.74 -6.54 3.06
CA VAL A 80 -12.29 -6.07 1.77
C VAL A 80 -13.33 -4.97 1.98
N ILE A 81 -14.25 -5.14 2.93
CA ILE A 81 -15.25 -4.11 3.27
C ILE A 81 -14.56 -2.83 3.76
N PHE A 82 -13.57 -2.96 4.64
CA PHE A 82 -12.80 -1.82 5.13
C PHE A 82 -12.03 -1.13 4.02
N ALA A 83 -11.53 -1.85 3.00
CA ALA A 83 -10.85 -1.26 1.86
C ALA A 83 -11.76 -0.39 1.00
N LEU A 84 -13.03 -0.79 0.83
CA LEU A 84 -14.04 0.03 0.16
C LEU A 84 -14.25 1.33 0.95
N TRP A 85 -14.47 1.22 2.25
CA TRP A 85 -14.71 2.38 3.11
C TRP A 85 -13.50 3.31 3.22
N ALA A 86 -12.33 2.78 3.57
CA ALA A 86 -11.09 3.54 3.71
C ALA A 86 -10.63 4.13 2.37
N GLY A 87 -10.78 3.38 1.27
CA GLY A 87 -10.45 3.86 -0.06
C GLY A 87 -11.32 5.04 -0.50
N MET A 88 -12.62 5.01 -0.20
CA MET A 88 -13.53 6.13 -0.47
C MET A 88 -13.28 7.31 0.48
N LEU A 89 -13.09 7.05 1.79
CA LEU A 89 -12.87 8.11 2.77
C LEU A 89 -11.55 8.85 2.53
N MET A 90 -10.45 8.13 2.39
CA MET A 90 -9.12 8.74 2.32
C MET A 90 -8.88 9.46 0.99
N SER A 91 -9.59 9.06 -0.06
CA SER A 91 -9.54 9.75 -1.35
C SER A 91 -10.38 11.03 -1.41
N THR A 92 -11.03 11.43 -0.32
CA THR A 92 -11.65 12.77 -0.22
C THR A 92 -10.65 13.85 0.19
N PHE A 93 -9.48 13.46 0.72
CA PHE A 93 -8.48 14.39 1.23
C PHE A 93 -7.38 14.61 0.17
N ASP A 94 -7.26 15.85 -0.32
CA ASP A 94 -6.24 16.23 -1.31
C ASP A 94 -4.82 15.92 -0.85
N TYR A 95 -4.54 16.13 0.45
CA TYR A 95 -3.25 15.81 1.07
C TYR A 95 -2.86 14.32 0.95
N MET A 96 -3.84 13.41 0.94
CA MET A 96 -3.59 11.97 0.83
C MET A 96 -3.29 11.56 -0.62
N ILE A 97 -3.94 12.20 -1.59
CA ILE A 97 -3.86 11.84 -3.00
C ILE A 97 -2.64 12.47 -3.68
N CYS A 98 -2.29 13.68 -3.27
CA CYS A 98 -1.29 14.47 -3.96
C CYS A 98 0.11 13.83 -3.88
N SER A 99 0.73 13.62 -5.04
CA SER A 99 2.13 13.20 -5.12
C SER A 99 3.05 14.39 -4.81
N GLN A 100 4.10 14.14 -4.03
CA GLN A 100 5.08 15.14 -3.61
C GLN A 100 6.39 14.92 -4.38
N GLU A 101 6.97 15.99 -4.92
CA GLU A 101 8.29 15.95 -5.56
C GLU A 101 9.40 16.60 -4.70
N GLU A 102 9.04 17.52 -3.81
CA GLU A 102 9.96 18.20 -2.89
C GLU A 102 9.36 18.23 -1.47
N LEU A 103 10.18 17.97 -0.44
CA LEU A 103 9.77 18.15 0.96
C LEU A 103 9.59 19.64 1.26
N THR A 104 8.40 20.17 1.02
CA THR A 104 8.04 21.52 1.46
C THR A 104 7.60 21.47 2.92
N VAL A 105 8.38 22.09 3.81
CA VAL A 105 8.10 22.15 5.26
C VAL A 105 7.10 23.27 5.57
N GLN A 106 5.98 23.31 4.85
CA GLN A 106 4.88 24.22 5.14
C GLN A 106 3.79 23.43 5.90
N PRO A 107 3.30 23.92 7.05
CA PRO A 107 2.37 23.14 7.86
C PRO A 107 1.04 22.85 7.18
N PHE A 108 0.58 23.69 6.24
CA PHE A 108 -0.67 23.56 5.50
C PHE A 108 -0.65 24.39 4.20
N PRO A 109 0.13 24.03 3.17
CA PRO A 109 0.07 24.74 1.89
C PRO A 109 -1.32 24.55 1.24
N GLU A 110 -1.84 25.57 0.56
CA GLU A 110 -2.98 25.41 -0.35
C GLU A 110 -2.57 24.46 -1.48
N LEU A 111 -2.91 23.19 -1.32
CA LEU A 111 -2.38 22.11 -2.14
C LEU A 111 -3.23 21.94 -3.41
N HIS A 112 -3.01 22.80 -4.41
CA HIS A 112 -3.59 22.61 -5.74
C HIS A 112 -2.62 21.81 -6.61
N CYS A 113 -2.77 20.48 -6.61
CA CYS A 113 -2.02 19.60 -7.50
C CYS A 113 -2.94 18.88 -8.48
N LYS A 114 -2.37 18.52 -9.62
CA LYS A 114 -3.07 17.77 -10.65
C LYS A 114 -3.13 16.30 -10.26
N TYR A 115 -4.34 15.83 -9.94
CA TYR A 115 -4.57 14.45 -9.51
C TYR A 115 -4.20 13.42 -10.58
N ASP A 116 -3.67 12.28 -10.14
CA ASP A 116 -3.53 11.10 -11.00
C ASP A 116 -4.91 10.63 -11.49
N PRO A 117 -5.03 10.09 -12.71
CA PRO A 117 -6.31 9.64 -13.28
C PRO A 117 -7.00 8.55 -12.44
N VAL A 118 -6.24 7.87 -11.57
CA VAL A 118 -6.74 6.87 -10.61
C VAL A 118 -7.73 7.48 -9.60
N PHE A 119 -7.62 8.77 -9.33
CA PHE A 119 -8.43 9.51 -8.36
C PHE A 119 -9.47 10.43 -9.02
N ILE A 120 -9.68 10.29 -10.33
CA ILE A 120 -10.71 11.03 -11.06
C ILE A 120 -11.83 10.05 -11.38
N ALA A 121 -13.02 10.29 -10.82
CA ALA A 121 -14.22 9.50 -11.10
C ALA A 121 -14.60 9.65 -12.58
N SER A 122 -14.18 8.69 -13.40
CA SER A 122 -14.24 8.81 -14.86
C SER A 122 -14.83 7.58 -15.56
N VAL A 123 -15.00 6.45 -14.86
CA VAL A 123 -15.50 5.21 -15.46
C VAL A 123 -16.93 4.93 -14.98
N PRO A 124 -17.95 5.16 -15.82
CA PRO A 124 -19.33 4.77 -15.49
C PRO A 124 -19.41 3.23 -15.52
N VAL A 125 -19.59 2.61 -14.35
CA VAL A 125 -19.83 1.17 -14.26
C VAL A 125 -21.33 0.93 -14.37
N LYS A 126 -21.75 0.31 -15.48
CA LYS A 126 -23.14 -0.12 -15.66
C LYS A 126 -23.49 -1.16 -14.59
N ILE A 127 -24.65 -1.04 -13.97
CA ILE A 127 -25.11 -2.00 -12.96
C ILE A 127 -25.17 -3.41 -13.60
N PRO A 128 -24.50 -4.43 -13.02
CA PRO A 128 -24.53 -5.76 -13.59
C PRO A 128 -25.95 -6.32 -13.54
N ALA A 129 -26.33 -7.08 -14.57
CA ALA A 129 -27.72 -7.47 -14.81
C ALA A 129 -28.39 -8.21 -13.63
N TRP A 130 -27.60 -8.92 -12.81
CA TRP A 130 -28.07 -9.65 -11.64
C TRP A 130 -28.49 -8.74 -10.45
N LEU A 131 -28.05 -7.48 -10.41
CA LEU A 131 -28.43 -6.50 -9.38
C LEU A 131 -29.67 -5.66 -9.75
N LYS A 132 -30.05 -5.64 -11.04
CA LYS A 132 -31.24 -4.94 -11.52
C LYS A 132 -32.55 -5.35 -10.82
N PRO A 133 -32.85 -6.64 -10.59
CA PRO A 133 -34.08 -7.02 -9.88
C PRO A 133 -34.08 -6.55 -8.43
N LEU A 134 -32.92 -6.51 -7.77
CA LEU A 134 -32.80 -5.98 -6.40
C LEU A 134 -33.03 -4.46 -6.37
N ASN A 135 -32.49 -3.74 -7.35
CA ASN A 135 -32.65 -2.29 -7.48
C ASN A 135 -34.12 -1.89 -7.73
N ALA A 136 -34.86 -2.69 -8.49
CA ALA A 136 -36.29 -2.50 -8.73
C ALA A 136 -37.15 -2.73 -7.46
N CYS A 137 -36.64 -3.47 -6.48
CA CYS A 137 -37.30 -3.68 -5.19
C CYS A 137 -37.06 -2.55 -4.18
N LEU A 138 -36.16 -1.60 -4.47
CA LEU A 138 -35.86 -0.48 -3.57
C LEU A 138 -36.87 0.66 -3.77
N PRO A 139 -37.22 1.39 -2.69
CA PRO A 139 -38.02 2.62 -2.79
C PRO A 139 -37.37 3.59 -3.78
N GLU A 140 -38.19 4.36 -4.52
CA GLU A 140 -37.74 5.27 -5.60
C GLU A 140 -36.61 6.22 -5.17
N GLN A 141 -36.58 6.61 -3.89
CA GLN A 141 -35.56 7.46 -3.28
C GLN A 141 -34.17 6.80 -3.15
N TYR A 142 -34.08 5.47 -3.22
CA TYR A 142 -32.85 4.67 -3.10
C TYR A 142 -32.51 3.88 -4.37
N GLN A 143 -33.23 4.10 -5.47
CA GLN A 143 -32.92 3.45 -6.74
C GLN A 143 -31.56 3.93 -7.24
N LEU A 144 -30.64 2.98 -7.44
CA LEU A 144 -29.35 3.25 -8.07
C LEU A 144 -29.59 3.56 -9.55
N GLY A 145 -29.09 4.70 -10.03
CA GLY A 145 -29.14 5.07 -11.46
C GLY A 145 -28.38 4.07 -12.35
N ASP A 146 -28.58 4.12 -13.67
CA ASP A 146 -28.05 3.13 -14.63
C ASP A 146 -26.52 2.96 -14.63
N ALA A 147 -25.79 3.95 -14.11
CA ALA A 147 -24.34 3.90 -13.93
C ALA A 147 -23.96 4.41 -12.54
N MET A 148 -23.13 3.65 -11.84
CA MET A 148 -22.45 4.12 -10.63
C MET A 148 -21.05 4.64 -11.01
N MET A 149 -20.74 5.85 -10.56
CA MET A 149 -19.40 6.42 -10.71
C MET A 149 -18.53 5.89 -9.59
N PHE A 150 -17.69 4.90 -9.91
CA PHE A 150 -16.68 4.43 -8.99
C PHE A 150 -15.34 5.08 -9.31
N MET A 151 -14.65 5.53 -8.27
CA MET A 151 -13.27 5.97 -8.40
C MET A 151 -12.39 4.76 -8.70
N PRO A 152 -11.55 4.78 -9.77
CA PRO A 152 -10.70 3.65 -10.11
C PRO A 152 -9.81 3.18 -8.96
N PHE A 153 -9.40 4.10 -8.06
CA PHE A 153 -8.68 3.79 -6.83
C PHE A 153 -9.32 2.69 -5.98
N VAL A 154 -10.65 2.61 -5.92
CA VAL A 154 -11.35 1.61 -5.10
C VAL A 154 -10.99 0.18 -5.53
N TRP A 155 -10.84 -0.05 -6.85
CA TRP A 155 -10.42 -1.35 -7.36
C TRP A 155 -8.98 -1.69 -6.94
N HIS A 156 -8.09 -0.70 -6.92
CA HIS A 156 -6.73 -0.89 -6.41
C HIS A 156 -6.73 -1.15 -4.90
N ALA A 157 -7.59 -0.47 -4.13
CA ALA A 157 -7.76 -0.71 -2.70
C ALA A 157 -8.24 -2.15 -2.40
N ILE A 158 -9.17 -2.69 -3.18
CA ILE A 158 -9.61 -4.09 -3.06
C ILE A 158 -8.45 -5.04 -3.37
N ASN A 159 -7.66 -4.79 -4.42
CA ASN A 159 -6.49 -5.61 -4.74
C ASN A 159 -5.46 -5.60 -3.59
N MET A 160 -5.21 -4.42 -3.01
CA MET A 160 -4.36 -4.28 -1.83
C MET A 160 -4.93 -5.04 -0.63
N ALA A 161 -6.25 -5.01 -0.42
CA ALA A 161 -6.92 -5.74 0.66
C ALA A 161 -6.81 -7.27 0.51
N MET A 162 -7.00 -7.76 -0.72
CA MET A 162 -6.82 -9.18 -1.03
C MET A 162 -5.39 -9.62 -0.72
N PHE A 163 -4.39 -8.83 -1.13
CA PHE A 163 -3.00 -9.11 -0.83
C PHE A 163 -2.71 -9.04 0.68
N ALA A 164 -3.20 -7.99 1.36
CA ALA A 164 -3.01 -7.76 2.79
C ALA A 164 -3.60 -8.89 3.65
N SER A 165 -4.68 -9.52 3.21
CA SER A 165 -5.29 -10.62 3.94
C SER A 165 -4.80 -12.00 3.51
N LEU A 166 -4.48 -12.22 2.24
CA LEU A 166 -4.13 -13.55 1.75
C LEU A 166 -2.63 -13.80 1.84
N ILE A 167 -1.81 -12.81 1.47
CA ILE A 167 -0.37 -13.01 1.27
C ILE A 167 0.45 -12.38 2.40
N ALA A 168 0.14 -11.15 2.81
CA ALA A 168 0.91 -10.45 3.83
C ALA A 168 1.04 -11.20 5.18
N PRO A 169 0.02 -11.93 5.70
CA PRO A 169 0.14 -12.66 6.96
C PRO A 169 1.19 -13.79 6.93
N PHE A 170 1.59 -14.25 5.72
CA PHE A 170 2.69 -15.18 5.56
C PHE A 170 4.05 -14.61 5.93
N GLY A 171 4.24 -13.28 5.89
CA GLY A 171 5.41 -12.63 6.47
C GLY A 171 5.52 -12.91 7.97
N GLY A 172 4.44 -12.68 8.71
CA GLY A 172 4.38 -12.98 10.14
C GLY A 172 4.49 -14.48 10.44
N PHE A 173 4.01 -15.37 9.57
CA PHE A 173 4.22 -16.82 9.70
C PHE A 173 5.69 -17.21 9.50
N PHE A 174 6.35 -16.65 8.49
CA PHE A 174 7.77 -16.89 8.20
C PHE A 174 8.65 -16.39 9.36
N ALA A 175 8.41 -15.18 9.84
CA ALA A 175 9.09 -14.61 11.00
C ALA A 175 8.86 -15.49 12.25
N SER A 176 7.63 -15.93 12.49
CA SER A 176 7.33 -16.86 13.58
C SER A 176 8.09 -18.18 13.43
N GLY A 177 8.19 -18.74 12.22
CA GLY A 177 8.95 -19.96 11.94
C GLY A 177 10.44 -19.81 12.19
N PHE A 178 11.01 -18.69 11.74
CA PHE A 178 12.39 -18.34 12.00
C PHE A 178 12.68 -18.29 13.51
N LYS A 179 11.84 -17.60 14.28
CA LYS A 179 11.97 -17.55 15.74
C LYS A 179 11.99 -18.93 16.38
N ARG A 180 11.09 -19.83 15.97
CA ARG A 180 11.06 -21.21 16.48
C ARG A 180 12.29 -22.03 16.10
N ALA A 181 12.84 -21.84 14.90
CA ALA A 181 14.06 -22.53 14.46
C ALA A 181 15.28 -22.19 15.35
N PHE A 182 15.38 -20.94 15.82
CA PHE A 182 16.44 -20.50 16.72
C PHE A 182 16.10 -20.65 18.21
N ARG A 183 14.95 -21.25 18.56
CA ARG A 183 14.42 -21.36 19.93
C ARG A 183 14.26 -20.00 20.64
N ILE A 184 14.03 -18.95 19.85
CA ILE A 184 13.74 -17.59 20.33
C ILE A 184 12.22 -17.37 20.28
N LYS A 185 11.67 -16.58 21.20
CA LYS A 185 10.24 -16.29 21.23
C LYS A 185 9.90 -14.98 20.50
N ASP A 186 10.67 -13.93 20.76
CA ASP A 186 10.49 -12.57 20.27
C ASP A 186 11.85 -12.02 19.82
N PHE A 187 11.90 -11.22 18.74
CA PHE A 187 13.18 -10.71 18.20
C PHE A 187 13.86 -9.67 19.10
N GLY A 188 13.15 -9.17 20.11
CA GLY A 188 13.68 -8.28 21.14
C GLY A 188 12.58 -7.85 22.12
N ASP A 189 12.98 -7.22 23.21
CA ASP A 189 12.11 -6.79 24.31
C ASP A 189 11.95 -5.26 24.37
N LEU A 190 12.01 -4.59 23.21
CA LEU A 190 12.04 -3.12 23.15
C LEU A 190 10.81 -2.46 23.80
N ILE A 191 9.66 -3.16 23.84
CA ILE A 191 8.46 -2.72 24.56
C ILE A 191 8.06 -3.82 25.57
N PRO A 192 8.14 -3.56 26.89
CA PRO A 192 7.79 -4.53 27.92
C PRO A 192 6.36 -5.07 27.72
N GLY A 193 6.24 -6.40 27.62
CA GLY A 193 4.96 -7.10 27.48
C GLY A 193 4.33 -7.09 26.08
N HIS A 194 4.97 -6.46 25.08
CA HIS A 194 4.38 -6.21 23.76
C HIS A 194 5.17 -6.75 22.56
N GLY A 195 6.30 -7.44 22.82
CA GLY A 195 7.17 -8.05 21.82
C GLY A 195 8.12 -7.06 21.12
N GLY A 196 8.83 -7.53 20.11
CA GLY A 196 9.76 -6.71 19.32
C GLY A 196 9.03 -5.85 18.27
N ILE A 197 9.59 -4.69 17.93
CA ILE A 197 9.09 -3.86 16.80
C ILE A 197 9.10 -4.67 15.50
N THR A 198 10.13 -5.49 15.28
CA THR A 198 10.25 -6.33 14.09
C THR A 198 9.04 -7.26 13.92
N ASP A 199 8.56 -7.86 15.02
CA ASP A 199 7.39 -8.76 15.01
C ASP A 199 6.09 -8.08 14.55
N ARG A 200 6.04 -6.74 14.61
CA ARG A 200 4.90 -5.93 14.16
C ARG A 200 5.04 -5.43 12.73
N MET A 201 6.27 -5.41 12.22
CA MET A 201 6.59 -4.85 10.90
C MET A 201 6.72 -5.91 9.81
N ASP A 202 6.72 -7.21 10.15
CA ASP A 202 6.88 -8.30 9.18
C ASP A 202 5.85 -8.25 8.04
N CYS A 203 4.55 -8.10 8.36
CA CYS A 203 3.48 -7.98 7.37
C CYS A 203 3.54 -6.63 6.64
N GLN A 204 3.92 -5.55 7.34
CA GLN A 204 4.01 -4.19 6.79
C GLN A 204 5.11 -4.06 5.75
N ILE A 205 6.25 -4.73 5.97
CA ILE A 205 7.38 -4.78 5.06
C ILE A 205 6.96 -5.42 3.73
N ILE A 206 6.32 -6.59 3.77
CA ILE A 206 5.85 -7.29 2.57
C ILE A 206 4.80 -6.44 1.85
N MET A 207 3.89 -5.82 2.59
CA MET A 207 2.87 -4.95 2.02
C MET A 207 3.47 -3.73 1.31
N SER A 208 4.47 -3.07 1.91
CA SER A 208 5.14 -1.91 1.32
C SER A 208 5.81 -2.25 -0.01
N VAL A 209 6.53 -3.38 -0.07
CA VAL A 209 7.17 -3.86 -1.31
C VAL A 209 6.11 -4.20 -2.36
N PHE A 210 5.04 -4.88 -1.96
CA PHE A 210 3.94 -5.19 -2.87
C PHE A 210 3.33 -3.93 -3.48
N VAL A 211 3.03 -2.90 -2.69
CA VAL A 211 2.43 -1.65 -3.18
C VAL A 211 3.37 -0.94 -4.15
N ALA A 212 4.68 -0.90 -3.84
CA ALA A 212 5.66 -0.26 -4.71
C ALA A 212 5.77 -0.93 -6.09
N VAL A 213 5.74 -2.27 -6.11
CA VAL A 213 5.76 -3.05 -7.35
C VAL A 213 4.41 -2.96 -8.06
N TYR A 214 3.31 -3.14 -7.34
CA TYR A 214 1.96 -3.09 -7.88
C TYR A 214 1.68 -1.75 -8.57
N ARG A 215 2.04 -0.63 -7.93
CA ARG A 215 1.92 0.70 -8.55
C ARG A 215 2.79 0.79 -9.79
N ALA A 216 4.07 0.41 -9.70
CA ALA A 216 4.99 0.48 -10.84
C ALA A 216 4.53 -0.36 -12.05
N THR A 217 3.81 -1.47 -11.82
CA THR A 217 3.35 -2.37 -12.87
C THR A 217 1.96 -2.01 -13.41
N PHE A 218 0.99 -1.77 -12.54
CA PHE A 218 -0.42 -1.66 -12.92
C PHE A 218 -0.91 -0.21 -13.01
N ILE A 219 -0.21 0.73 -12.36
CA ILE A 219 -0.62 2.12 -12.30
C ILE A 219 0.38 2.93 -13.12
N HIS A 220 0.07 3.04 -14.41
CA HIS A 220 0.78 3.95 -15.30
C HIS A 220 0.33 5.38 -15.00
N SER A 221 0.92 6.00 -13.99
CA SER A 221 0.82 7.44 -13.80
C SER A 221 1.84 8.08 -14.75
N PRO A 222 1.43 8.90 -15.74
CA PRO A 222 2.38 9.70 -16.48
C PRO A 222 2.99 10.67 -15.46
N LYS A 223 4.17 10.33 -14.92
CA LYS A 223 4.91 11.23 -14.05
C LYS A 223 5.06 12.53 -14.83
N GLN A 224 4.44 13.58 -14.34
CA GLN A 224 4.56 14.89 -14.97
C GLN A 224 6.05 15.22 -14.93
N LEU A 225 6.65 15.47 -16.09
CA LEU A 225 8.02 15.93 -16.15
C LEU A 225 8.05 17.32 -15.52
N SER A 226 8.43 17.38 -14.25
CA SER A 226 8.69 18.62 -13.55
C SER A 226 10.02 19.19 -14.01
N VAL A 227 10.08 20.52 -14.09
CA VAL A 227 11.30 21.25 -14.41
C VAL A 227 12.40 20.90 -13.40
N ALA A 228 12.09 20.66 -12.13
CA ALA A 228 13.05 20.24 -11.11
C ALA A 228 13.68 18.88 -11.44
N ARG A 229 12.88 17.90 -11.88
CA ARG A 229 13.38 16.59 -12.33
C ARG A 229 14.23 16.71 -13.59
N ILE A 230 13.78 17.48 -14.57
CA ILE A 230 14.55 17.74 -15.79
C ILE A 230 15.88 18.38 -15.41
N LEU A 231 15.89 19.42 -14.57
CA LEU A 231 17.11 20.08 -14.11
C LEU A 231 18.06 19.14 -13.37
N SER A 232 17.54 18.27 -12.51
CA SER A 232 18.36 17.25 -11.84
C SER A 232 19.01 16.26 -12.82
N GLN A 233 18.32 15.92 -13.91
CA GLN A 233 18.84 15.06 -14.97
C GLN A 233 19.83 15.82 -15.86
N VAL A 234 19.55 17.09 -16.14
CA VAL A 234 20.43 18.03 -16.85
C VAL A 234 21.73 18.24 -16.10
N ASP A 235 21.71 18.26 -14.77
CA ASP A 235 22.93 18.44 -13.99
C ASP A 235 23.89 17.25 -14.10
N MET A 236 23.37 16.05 -14.40
CA MET A 236 24.18 14.85 -14.66
C MET A 236 24.77 14.78 -16.07
N LEU A 237 24.38 15.67 -16.98
CA LEU A 237 24.90 15.70 -18.36
C LEU A 237 26.27 16.39 -18.43
N SER A 238 27.05 16.06 -19.47
CA SER A 238 28.32 16.74 -19.74
C SER A 238 28.09 18.20 -20.14
N GLU A 239 29.07 19.08 -19.92
CA GLU A 239 28.96 20.51 -20.30
C GLU A 239 28.68 20.72 -21.79
N HIS A 240 29.13 19.80 -22.65
CA HIS A 240 28.80 19.80 -24.07
C HIS A 240 27.31 19.49 -24.30
N ASP A 241 26.80 18.42 -23.68
CA ASP A 241 25.42 17.99 -23.86
C ASP A 241 24.41 18.97 -23.24
N LYS A 242 24.79 19.65 -22.14
CA LYS A 242 24.01 20.75 -21.57
C LYS A 242 23.82 21.89 -22.58
N ARG A 243 24.89 22.29 -23.30
CA ARG A 243 24.84 23.34 -24.32
C ARG A 243 24.02 22.94 -25.55
N GLU A 244 24.17 21.70 -26.01
CA GLU A 244 23.37 21.14 -27.11
C GLU A 244 21.89 21.09 -26.74
N LEU A 245 21.55 20.63 -25.53
CA LEU A 245 20.17 20.62 -25.03
C LEU A 245 19.58 22.03 -24.99
N LEU A 246 20.33 23.01 -24.49
CA LEU A 246 19.91 24.41 -24.45
C LEU A 246 19.62 24.93 -25.87
N HIS A 247 20.51 24.65 -26.82
CA HIS A 247 20.35 25.07 -28.22
C HIS A 247 19.10 24.45 -28.87
N ARG A 248 18.83 23.16 -28.61
CA ARG A 248 17.61 22.48 -29.10
C ARG A 248 16.33 23.00 -28.45
N LEU A 249 16.36 23.28 -27.14
CA LEU A 249 15.21 23.86 -26.44
C LEU A 249 14.89 25.27 -26.96
N GLN A 250 15.91 26.09 -27.19
CA GLN A 250 15.74 27.43 -27.79
C GLN A 250 15.13 27.35 -29.19
N ALA A 251 15.63 26.44 -30.04
CA ALA A 251 15.08 26.23 -31.39
C ALA A 251 13.65 25.68 -31.40
N ALA A 252 13.22 24.96 -30.35
CA ALA A 252 11.87 24.45 -30.23
C ALA A 252 10.87 25.48 -29.68
N LEU A 253 11.37 26.53 -29.03
CA LEU A 253 10.59 27.61 -28.42
C LEU A 253 10.48 28.87 -29.29
N SER A 254 11.31 29.00 -30.32
CA SER A 254 11.27 30.05 -31.35
C SER A 254 10.33 29.71 -32.49
#